data_AF-A0A7C2PTT2-F1
#
_entry.id   AF-A0A7C2PTT2-F1
#
_cell.length_a   1.000
_cell.length_b   1.000
_cell.length_c   1.000
_cell.angle_alpha   90.00
_cell.angle_beta   90.00
_cell.angle_gamma   90.00
#
_symmetry.space_group_name_H-M   'P 1'
#
loop_
_entity.id
_entity.type
_entity.pdbx_description
1 polymer ?
#
loop_
_entity_poly.entity_id
_entity_poly.type
_entity_poly.pdbx_seq_one_letter_code
_entity_poly.pdbx_strand_id
1 'polypeptide(L)'
;MMKLTDYDFQLPEELIAQYPREKRDESRLLVVNRQRQDFTETRFKNIGDYLEEGDCLILNNTRVFPARLYGDSLSTGKKHEIVLVNYEGSKEWKVMIRGSKRCKVNDRFQFLGGIEGELIKKLPEGLNIVAFNEELSYQKLMEIGEMALPPYIIKLREPIPKDKETYQTVYSKDIKVDSVPYEGSIAAPTAGLHFTQSLLDSLKKKELFSHSSL
;
A
#
# COMPACT_ATOMS: atom_id res chain seq x y z
N MET A 1 19.54 27.21 1.48
CA MET A 1 18.98 26.09 0.70
C MET A 1 18.73 24.97 1.70
N MET A 2 17.50 24.49 1.84
CA MET A 2 17.19 23.39 2.76
C MET A 2 17.94 22.13 2.32
N LYS A 3 18.61 21.47 3.27
CA LYS A 3 19.31 20.20 3.07
C LYS A 3 18.44 19.07 3.59
N LEU A 4 18.66 17.85 3.09
CA LEU A 4 17.97 16.66 3.59
C LEU A 4 18.15 16.48 5.11
N THR A 5 19.32 16.86 5.61
CA THR A 5 19.67 16.84 7.05
C THR A 5 18.82 17.77 7.90
N ASP A 6 18.20 18.80 7.33
CA ASP A 6 17.34 19.74 8.07
C ASP A 6 16.01 19.08 8.49
N TYR A 7 15.72 17.89 7.96
CA TYR A 7 14.55 17.06 8.27
C TYR A 7 14.91 15.78 9.04
N ASP A 8 16.18 15.63 9.44
CA ASP A 8 16.63 14.47 10.19
C ASP A 8 16.25 14.58 11.67
N PHE A 9 15.86 13.46 12.27
CA PHE A 9 15.51 13.39 13.68
C PHE A 9 15.78 11.99 14.22
N GLN A 10 16.01 11.91 15.54
CA GLN A 10 16.21 10.62 16.20
C GLN A 10 14.86 9.88 16.29
N LEU A 11 14.74 8.78 15.56
CA LEU A 11 13.61 7.87 15.62
C LEU A 11 14.09 6.49 16.12
N PRO A 12 13.93 6.20 17.42
CA PRO A 12 14.20 4.87 17.95
C PRO A 12 13.34 3.81 17.25
N GLU A 13 13.93 2.67 16.85
CA GLU A 13 13.25 1.63 16.09
C GLU A 13 12.06 1.03 16.86
N GLU A 14 12.14 1.00 18.20
CA GLU A 14 11.08 0.55 19.09
C GLU A 14 9.81 1.42 19.05
N LEU A 15 9.91 2.66 18.54
CA LEU A 15 8.77 3.55 18.34
C LEU A 15 8.12 3.38 16.95
N ILE A 16 8.72 2.57 16.06
CA ILE A 16 8.15 2.26 14.75
C ILE A 16 7.13 1.11 14.92
N ALA A 17 5.86 1.44 14.78
CA ALA A 17 4.79 0.45 14.87
C ALA A 17 4.94 -0.62 13.76
N GLN A 18 5.18 -1.86 14.16
CA GLN A 18 5.32 -3.00 13.23
C GLN A 18 3.96 -3.50 12.74
N TYR A 19 2.92 -3.40 13.59
CA TYR A 19 1.56 -3.81 13.28
C TYR A 19 0.59 -2.67 13.63
N PRO A 20 -0.49 -2.50 12.86
CA PRO A 20 -1.56 -1.58 13.23
C PRO A 20 -2.20 -2.04 14.54
N ARG A 21 -2.68 -1.08 15.33
CA ARG A 21 -3.46 -1.36 16.54
C ARG A 21 -4.79 -2.00 16.15
N GLU A 22 -5.26 -2.98 16.93
CA GLU A 22 -6.54 -3.66 16.70
C GLU A 22 -7.73 -2.69 16.69
N LYS A 23 -7.82 -1.86 17.75
CA LYS A 23 -8.70 -0.69 17.79
C LYS A 23 -7.96 0.50 17.19
N ARG A 24 -8.12 0.69 15.88
CA ARG A 24 -7.37 1.65 15.05
C ARG A 24 -7.55 3.10 15.49
N ASP A 25 -8.76 3.47 15.86
CA ASP A 25 -9.16 4.81 16.31
C ASP A 25 -8.71 5.13 17.75
N GLU A 26 -8.26 4.13 18.52
CA GLU A 26 -7.58 4.34 19.80
C GLU A 26 -6.09 4.72 19.64
N SER A 27 -5.61 4.90 18.41
CA SER A 27 -4.26 5.45 18.17
C SER A 27 -4.13 6.86 18.76
N ARG A 28 -2.90 7.23 19.17
CA ARG A 28 -2.61 8.62 19.61
C ARG A 28 -2.80 9.56 18.43
N LEU A 29 -3.37 10.74 18.70
CA LEU A 29 -3.47 11.84 17.74
C LEU A 29 -2.76 13.06 18.35
N LEU A 30 -1.74 13.57 17.66
CA LEU A 30 -1.09 14.84 18.00
C LEU A 30 -1.74 15.95 17.17
N VAL A 31 -2.40 16.88 17.85
CA VAL A 31 -3.03 18.04 17.20
C VAL A 31 -2.10 19.23 17.37
N VAL A 32 -1.60 19.77 16.27
CA VAL A 32 -0.69 20.92 16.25
C VAL A 32 -1.44 22.16 15.79
N ASN A 33 -1.53 23.17 16.65
CA ASN A 33 -2.09 24.46 16.25
C ASN A 33 -0.97 25.36 15.70
N ARG A 34 -0.98 25.58 14.39
CA ARG A 34 0.07 26.35 13.71
C ARG A 34 0.08 27.83 14.07
N GLN A 35 -1.07 28.42 14.38
CA GLN A 35 -1.18 29.84 14.73
C GLN A 35 -0.71 30.09 16.17
N ARG A 36 -1.17 29.25 17.11
CA ARG A 36 -0.80 29.34 18.53
C ARG A 36 0.57 28.75 18.84
N GLN A 37 1.14 28.00 17.91
CA GLN A 37 2.41 27.27 18.08
C GLN A 37 2.40 26.33 19.29
N ASP A 38 1.26 25.70 19.56
CA ASP A 38 1.10 24.70 20.60
C ASP A 38 0.62 23.36 20.03
N PHE A 39 0.59 22.35 20.89
CA PHE A 39 0.08 21.04 20.54
C PHE A 39 -0.69 20.42 21.70
N THR A 40 -1.66 19.58 21.36
CA THR A 40 -2.43 18.76 22.30
C THR A 40 -2.35 17.31 21.87
N GLU A 41 -2.27 16.40 22.83
CA GLU A 41 -2.40 14.96 22.58
C GLU A 41 -3.80 14.46 22.91
N THR A 42 -4.37 13.64 22.02
CA THR A 42 -5.68 13.02 22.19
C THR A 42 -5.68 11.62 21.57
N ARG A 43 -6.87 11.09 21.27
CA ARG A 43 -7.07 9.82 20.55
C ARG A 43 -7.70 10.10 19.19
N PHE A 44 -7.39 9.26 18.20
CA PHE A 44 -7.86 9.46 16.82
C PHE A 44 -9.39 9.44 16.71
N LYS A 45 -10.09 8.68 17.57
CA LYS A 45 -11.56 8.71 17.65
C LYS A 45 -12.15 10.09 17.95
N ASN A 46 -11.37 11.01 18.51
CA ASN A 46 -11.77 12.38 18.82
C ASN A 46 -11.46 13.36 17.68
N ILE A 47 -11.03 12.89 16.49
CA ILE A 47 -10.70 13.77 15.36
C ILE A 47 -11.87 14.68 14.95
N GLY A 48 -13.11 14.20 15.13
CA GLY A 48 -14.32 14.96 14.85
C GLY A 48 -14.60 16.11 15.82
N ASP A 49 -13.80 16.30 16.87
CA ASP A 49 -13.86 17.47 17.75
C ASP A 49 -13.02 18.64 17.22
N TYR A 50 -12.25 18.41 16.15
CA TYR A 50 -11.37 19.38 15.48
C TYR A 50 -11.82 19.71 14.05
N LEU A 51 -13.04 19.32 13.69
CA LEU A 51 -13.67 19.59 12.41
C LEU A 51 -14.91 20.45 12.65
N GLU A 52 -15.10 21.46 11.80
CA GLU A 52 -16.22 22.40 11.86
C GLU A 52 -17.23 22.11 10.75
N GLU A 53 -18.47 22.57 10.94
CA GLU A 53 -19.51 22.46 9.92
C GLU A 53 -19.04 23.13 8.61
N GLY A 54 -19.15 22.40 7.50
CA GLY A 54 -18.65 22.83 6.20
C GLY A 54 -17.24 22.33 5.85
N ASP A 55 -16.51 21.71 6.78
CA ASP A 55 -15.24 21.05 6.47
C ASP A 55 -15.42 19.84 5.52
N CYS A 56 -14.42 19.62 4.66
CA CYS A 56 -14.40 18.51 3.72
C CYS A 56 -13.24 17.55 4.01
N LEU A 57 -13.57 16.34 4.48
CA LEU A 57 -12.61 15.26 4.65
C LEU A 57 -12.47 14.44 3.36
N ILE A 58 -11.35 14.64 2.66
CA ILE A 58 -11.02 13.90 1.43
C ILE A 58 -10.26 12.62 1.79
N LEU A 59 -10.82 11.48 1.42
CA LEU A 59 -10.22 10.17 1.67
C LEU A 59 -9.74 9.54 0.38
N ASN A 60 -8.48 9.08 0.35
CA ASN A 60 -7.97 8.31 -0.78
C ASN A 60 -8.62 6.93 -0.81
N ASN A 61 -9.60 6.74 -1.70
CA ASN A 61 -10.43 5.54 -1.79
C ASN A 61 -9.82 4.49 -2.73
N THR A 62 -8.71 3.88 -2.30
CA THR A 62 -8.02 2.83 -3.06
C THR A 62 -8.01 1.51 -2.30
N ARG A 63 -8.21 0.40 -3.00
CA ARG A 63 -8.00 -0.94 -2.46
C ARG A 63 -6.58 -1.41 -2.74
N VAL A 64 -5.94 -1.99 -1.74
CA VAL A 64 -4.57 -2.51 -1.86
C VAL A 64 -4.63 -3.96 -2.31
N PHE A 65 -3.86 -4.31 -3.34
CA PHE A 65 -3.75 -5.71 -3.78
C PHE A 65 -2.39 -6.30 -3.39
N PRO A 66 -2.26 -7.63 -3.24
CA PRO A 66 -0.99 -8.30 -2.91
C PRO A 66 -0.01 -8.26 -4.09
N ALA A 67 0.63 -7.11 -4.27
CA ALA A 67 1.47 -6.80 -5.41
C ALA A 67 2.85 -7.48 -5.39
N ARG A 68 3.29 -8.04 -4.25
CA ARG A 68 4.59 -8.72 -4.16
C ARG A 68 4.45 -10.18 -4.56
N LEU A 69 5.19 -10.57 -5.59
CA LEU A 69 5.32 -11.94 -6.05
C LEU A 69 6.75 -12.43 -5.85
N TYR A 70 6.91 -13.73 -5.60
CA TYR A 70 8.20 -14.39 -5.70
C TYR A 70 8.21 -15.34 -6.88
N GLY A 71 9.22 -15.20 -7.73
CA GLY A 71 9.42 -16.08 -8.87
C GLY A 71 10.85 -16.58 -8.95
N ASP A 72 11.01 -17.82 -9.38
CA ASP A 72 12.31 -18.44 -9.63
C ASP A 72 12.70 -18.23 -11.09
N SER A 73 13.91 -17.75 -11.34
CA SER A 73 14.47 -17.63 -12.68
C SER A 73 14.53 -19.01 -13.35
N LEU A 74 13.87 -19.18 -14.49
CA LEU A 74 13.89 -20.45 -15.22
C LEU A 74 15.27 -20.83 -15.75
N SER A 75 16.16 -19.84 -15.95
CA SER A 75 17.52 -20.07 -16.44
C SER A 75 18.52 -20.38 -15.33
N THR A 76 18.34 -19.84 -14.12
CA THR A 76 19.33 -19.93 -13.04
C THR A 76 18.83 -20.58 -11.76
N GLY A 77 17.52 -20.80 -11.63
CA GLY A 77 16.88 -21.27 -10.40
C GLY A 77 16.90 -20.24 -9.26
N LYS A 78 17.38 -19.02 -9.51
CA LYS A 78 17.49 -18.00 -8.47
C LYS A 78 16.12 -17.38 -8.17
N LYS A 79 15.80 -17.26 -6.89
CA LYS A 79 14.60 -16.55 -6.42
C LYS A 79 14.71 -15.03 -6.62
N HIS A 80 13.65 -14.43 -7.16
CA HIS A 80 13.47 -13.00 -7.36
C HIS A 80 12.22 -12.51 -6.64
N GLU A 81 12.33 -11.35 -6.01
CA GLU A 81 11.18 -10.58 -5.49
C GLU A 81 10.76 -9.58 -6.56
N ILE A 82 9.48 -9.62 -6.95
CA ILE A 82 8.89 -8.81 -8.01
C ILE A 82 7.66 -8.10 -7.45
N VAL A 83 7.65 -6.78 -7.48
CA VAL A 83 6.52 -5.96 -7.02
C VAL A 83 5.80 -5.39 -8.23
N LEU A 84 4.54 -5.76 -8.43
CA LEU A 84 3.66 -5.18 -9.43
C LEU A 84 3.40 -3.71 -9.10
N VAL A 85 3.51 -2.83 -10.09
CA VAL A 85 3.31 -1.37 -9.94
C VAL A 85 2.02 -0.98 -10.63
N ASN A 86 1.97 -1.08 -11.95
CA ASN A 86 0.81 -0.73 -12.77
C ASN A 86 0.56 -1.80 -13.83
N TYR A 87 -0.71 -2.06 -14.12
CA TYR A 87 -1.10 -2.85 -15.30
C TYR A 87 -0.99 -2.00 -16.55
N GLU A 88 -0.37 -2.53 -17.60
CA GLU A 88 -0.14 -1.82 -18.87
C GLU A 88 -1.03 -2.35 -20.01
N GLY A 89 -1.91 -3.33 -19.73
CA GLY A 89 -2.74 -4.00 -20.73
C GLY A 89 -2.13 -5.29 -21.25
N SER A 90 -2.93 -6.14 -21.91
CA SER A 90 -2.46 -7.36 -22.57
C SER A 90 -1.59 -8.28 -21.71
N LYS A 91 -1.92 -8.47 -20.42
CA LYS A 91 -1.14 -9.27 -19.44
C LYS A 91 0.23 -8.68 -19.09
N GLU A 92 0.51 -7.44 -19.48
CA GLU A 92 1.76 -6.75 -19.18
C GLU A 92 1.62 -5.92 -17.91
N TRP A 93 2.65 -5.98 -17.08
CA TRP A 93 2.75 -5.18 -15.87
C TRP A 93 4.06 -4.42 -15.84
N LYS A 94 3.98 -3.15 -15.45
CA LYS A 94 5.10 -2.43 -14.91
C LYS A 94 5.43 -2.99 -13.53
N VAL A 95 6.68 -3.37 -13.30
CA VAL A 95 7.14 -4.02 -12.08
C VAL A 95 8.49 -3.48 -11.59
N MET A 96 8.74 -3.62 -10.30
CA MET A 96 10.07 -3.51 -9.70
C MET A 96 10.62 -4.90 -9.40
N ILE A 97 11.81 -5.23 -9.91
CA ILE A 97 12.49 -6.50 -9.63
C ILE A 97 13.65 -6.22 -8.67
N ARG A 98 13.66 -6.87 -7.51
CA ARG A 98 14.79 -6.75 -6.58
C ARG A 98 16.05 -7.32 -7.22
N GLY A 99 17.06 -6.46 -7.39
CA GLY A 99 18.29 -6.84 -8.10
C GLY A 99 18.16 -6.84 -9.64
N SER A 100 17.20 -6.11 -10.21
CA SER A 100 16.92 -5.97 -11.66
C SER A 100 18.15 -5.67 -12.53
N LYS A 101 19.20 -5.08 -11.96
CA LYS A 101 20.49 -4.84 -12.64
C LYS A 101 21.06 -6.10 -13.30
N ARG A 102 20.84 -7.29 -12.71
CA ARG A 102 21.37 -8.56 -13.20
C ARG A 102 20.44 -9.29 -14.18
N CYS A 103 19.16 -8.92 -14.21
CA CYS A 103 18.20 -9.50 -15.15
C CYS A 103 18.45 -8.96 -16.56
N LYS A 104 18.04 -9.69 -17.59
CA LYS A 104 18.10 -9.31 -19.01
C LYS A 104 16.73 -9.42 -19.64
N VAL A 105 16.53 -8.68 -20.72
CA VAL A 105 15.33 -8.88 -21.56
C VAL A 105 15.31 -10.35 -22.03
N ASN A 106 14.12 -10.94 -22.06
CA ASN A 106 13.82 -12.36 -22.26
C ASN A 106 14.14 -13.29 -21.07
N ASP A 107 14.58 -12.76 -19.91
CA ASP A 107 14.61 -13.57 -18.69
C ASP A 107 13.18 -13.97 -18.31
N ARG A 108 12.99 -15.25 -17.98
CA ARG A 108 11.70 -15.81 -17.57
C ARG A 108 11.73 -16.22 -16.10
N PHE A 109 10.59 -16.03 -15.44
CA PHE A 109 10.37 -16.32 -14.04
C PHE A 109 9.16 -17.24 -13.88
N GLN A 110 9.30 -18.29 -13.07
CA GLN A 110 8.22 -19.16 -12.65
C GLN A 110 7.70 -18.70 -11.29
N PHE A 111 6.40 -18.42 -11.21
CA PHE A 111 5.70 -18.06 -9.98
C PHE A 111 4.81 -19.21 -9.51
N LEU A 112 4.27 -19.08 -8.30
CA LEU A 112 3.26 -19.99 -7.76
C LEU A 112 2.03 -20.08 -8.68
N GLY A 113 1.36 -21.23 -8.67
CA GLY A 113 0.14 -21.45 -9.44
C GLY A 113 0.34 -21.68 -10.95
N GLY A 114 1.57 -21.95 -11.40
CA GLY A 114 1.86 -22.17 -12.82
C GLY A 114 2.00 -20.89 -13.65
N ILE A 115 2.01 -19.73 -12.97
CA ILE A 115 2.19 -18.44 -13.63
C ILE A 115 3.63 -18.28 -14.06
N GLU A 116 3.82 -17.80 -15.27
CA GLU A 116 5.12 -17.45 -15.82
C GLU A 116 5.12 -16.00 -16.28
N GLY A 117 6.25 -15.32 -16.09
CA GLY A 117 6.45 -13.95 -16.54
C GLY A 117 7.76 -13.83 -17.30
N GLU A 118 7.74 -13.07 -18.38
CA GLU A 118 8.92 -12.73 -19.19
C GLU A 118 9.25 -11.25 -19.08
N LEU A 119 10.50 -10.92 -18.79
CA LEU A 119 11.00 -9.56 -18.82
C LEU A 119 11.12 -9.07 -20.27
N ILE A 120 10.14 -8.31 -20.75
CA ILE A 120 10.12 -7.84 -22.15
C ILE A 120 10.76 -6.46 -22.32
N LYS A 121 10.85 -5.65 -21.25
CA LYS A 121 11.43 -4.30 -21.34
C LYS A 121 12.03 -3.81 -20.02
N LYS A 122 13.15 -3.10 -20.10
CA LYS A 122 13.71 -2.33 -18.98
C LYS A 122 13.35 -0.86 -19.12
N LEU A 123 13.01 -0.21 -18.01
CA LEU A 123 12.67 1.20 -17.93
C LEU A 123 13.65 1.94 -17.00
N PRO A 124 13.66 3.29 -17.01
CA PRO A 124 14.40 4.08 -16.04
C PRO A 124 14.02 3.75 -14.57
N GLU A 125 14.87 4.19 -13.64
CA GLU A 125 14.60 4.09 -12.19
C GLU A 125 14.42 2.66 -11.65
N GLY A 126 14.89 1.66 -12.41
CA GLY A 126 14.82 0.25 -11.99
C GLY A 126 13.47 -0.42 -12.24
N LEU A 127 12.54 0.27 -12.93
CA LEU A 127 11.28 -0.28 -13.40
C LEU A 127 11.48 -1.19 -14.62
N ASN A 128 10.57 -2.13 -14.81
CA ASN A 128 10.61 -3.12 -15.87
C ASN A 128 9.19 -3.41 -16.35
N ILE A 129 9.02 -3.93 -17.57
CA ILE A 129 7.78 -4.51 -18.03
C ILE A 129 7.93 -6.03 -18.08
N VAL A 130 7.02 -6.73 -17.40
CA VAL A 130 6.92 -8.19 -17.43
C VAL A 130 5.59 -8.57 -18.08
N ALA A 131 5.65 -9.40 -19.11
CA ALA A 131 4.49 -10.00 -19.74
C ALA A 131 4.20 -11.36 -19.10
N PHE A 132 2.99 -11.57 -18.60
CA PHE A 132 2.57 -12.82 -17.98
C PHE A 132 1.84 -13.72 -18.98
N ASN A 133 1.88 -15.04 -18.74
CA ASN A 133 1.17 -16.03 -19.56
C ASN A 133 -0.37 -15.93 -19.43
N GLU A 134 -0.87 -15.37 -18.34
CA GLU A 134 -2.29 -15.10 -18.08
C GLU A 134 -2.54 -13.70 -17.48
N GLU A 135 -3.80 -13.28 -17.42
CA GLU A 135 -4.15 -12.06 -16.69
C GLU A 135 -4.14 -12.33 -15.19
N LEU A 136 -3.49 -11.45 -14.43
CA LEU A 136 -3.43 -11.53 -12.97
C LEU A 136 -4.66 -10.83 -12.38
N SER A 137 -5.75 -11.58 -12.24
CA SER A 137 -6.95 -11.09 -11.55
C SER A 137 -6.67 -10.80 -10.07
N TYR A 138 -7.50 -9.97 -9.44
CA TYR A 138 -7.40 -9.70 -8.01
C TYR A 138 -7.43 -10.98 -7.17
N GLN A 139 -8.32 -11.93 -7.50
CA GLN A 139 -8.35 -13.23 -6.82
C GLN A 139 -7.04 -14.00 -6.98
N LYS A 140 -6.46 -14.03 -8.18
CA LYS A 140 -5.18 -14.70 -8.40
C LYS A 140 -4.07 -14.09 -7.56
N LEU A 141 -4.01 -12.76 -7.49
CA LEU A 141 -3.05 -12.05 -6.65
C LEU A 141 -3.28 -12.33 -5.15
N MET A 142 -4.52 -12.52 -4.71
CA MET A 142 -4.83 -12.96 -3.36
C MET A 142 -4.31 -14.37 -3.05
N GLU A 143 -4.24 -15.25 -4.05
CA GLU A 143 -3.70 -16.61 -3.91
C GLU A 143 -2.17 -16.64 -3.91
N ILE A 144 -1.53 -15.96 -4.86
CA ILE A 144 -0.09 -16.11 -5.13
C ILE A 144 0.79 -14.98 -4.58
N GLY A 145 0.20 -13.84 -4.23
CA GLY A 145 0.91 -12.63 -3.83
C GLY A 145 0.95 -12.38 -2.33
N GLU A 146 1.85 -11.50 -1.93
CA GLU A 146 2.00 -10.92 -0.60
C GLU A 146 1.75 -9.42 -0.60
N MET A 147 1.40 -8.87 0.56
CA MET A 147 1.25 -7.42 0.72
C MET A 147 2.61 -6.73 0.60
N ALA A 148 2.67 -5.74 -0.29
CA ALA A 148 3.83 -4.87 -0.42
C ALA A 148 3.86 -3.85 0.72
N LEU A 149 4.37 -4.27 1.88
CA LEU A 149 4.52 -3.39 3.04
C LEU A 149 5.57 -2.30 2.77
N PRO A 150 5.49 -1.14 3.44
CA PRO A 150 6.51 -0.11 3.34
C PRO A 150 7.90 -0.59 3.81
N PRO A 151 9.00 -0.06 3.23
CA PRO A 151 10.36 -0.50 3.56
C PRO A 151 10.72 -0.41 5.04
N TYR A 152 10.19 0.59 5.76
CA TYR A 152 10.44 0.76 7.19
C TYR A 152 9.78 -0.32 8.06
N ILE A 153 8.70 -0.95 7.59
CA ILE A 153 8.07 -2.10 8.27
C ILE A 153 8.84 -3.38 7.94
N ILE A 154 9.25 -3.56 6.67
CA ILE A 154 9.93 -4.78 6.20
C ILE A 154 11.29 -4.97 6.87
N LYS A 155 11.98 -3.88 7.24
CA LYS A 155 13.22 -3.96 8.01
C LYS A 155 13.03 -4.59 9.39
N LEU A 156 11.81 -4.58 9.92
CA LEU A 156 11.49 -5.04 11.27
C LEU A 156 10.76 -6.38 11.27
N ARG A 157 9.98 -6.69 10.22
CA ARG A 157 9.27 -7.97 10.07
C ARG A 157 8.93 -8.32 8.62
N GLU A 158 8.70 -9.60 8.37
CA GLU A 158 8.15 -10.08 7.11
C GLU A 158 6.62 -9.88 7.02
N PRO A 159 6.04 -9.78 5.81
CA PRO A 159 4.60 -9.84 5.63
C PRO A 159 4.00 -11.15 6.14
N ILE A 160 2.78 -11.06 6.69
CA ILE A 160 2.01 -12.21 7.16
C ILE A 160 0.65 -12.27 6.44
N PRO A 161 -0.02 -13.43 6.38
CA PRO A 161 -1.33 -13.54 5.71
C PRO A 161 -2.36 -12.51 6.20
N LYS A 162 -2.35 -12.19 7.51
CA LYS A 162 -3.24 -11.20 8.13
C LYS A 162 -3.04 -9.78 7.59
N ASP A 163 -1.92 -9.46 6.95
CA ASP A 163 -1.72 -8.13 6.33
C ASP A 163 -2.69 -7.91 5.17
N LYS A 164 -3.13 -8.96 4.47
CA LYS A 164 -4.12 -8.84 3.38
C LYS A 164 -5.47 -8.28 3.88
N GLU A 165 -5.80 -8.53 5.15
CA GLU A 165 -7.00 -8.01 5.81
C GLU A 165 -6.73 -6.69 6.53
N THR A 166 -5.58 -6.59 7.21
CA THR A 166 -5.29 -5.46 8.12
C THR A 166 -4.61 -4.28 7.44
N TYR A 167 -4.06 -4.45 6.24
CA TYR A 167 -3.46 -3.36 5.48
C TYR A 167 -4.44 -2.78 4.45
N GLN A 168 -5.68 -2.53 4.91
CA GLN A 168 -6.78 -2.00 4.12
C GLN A 168 -7.56 -0.96 4.95
N THR A 169 -8.04 0.10 4.29
CA THR A 169 -8.95 1.08 4.89
C THR A 169 -10.38 0.54 4.91
N VAL A 170 -11.17 0.91 5.92
CA VAL A 170 -12.57 0.42 6.05
C VAL A 170 -13.52 0.94 4.97
N TYR A 171 -13.11 1.96 4.23
CA TYR A 171 -13.90 2.65 3.21
C TYR A 171 -13.43 2.38 1.78
N SER A 172 -12.46 1.48 1.59
CA SER A 172 -11.97 1.16 0.24
C SER A 172 -13.03 0.47 -0.60
N LYS A 173 -13.15 0.87 -1.86
CA LYS A 173 -14.01 0.18 -2.85
C LYS A 173 -13.68 -1.31 -2.94
N ASP A 174 -14.70 -2.10 -3.24
CA ASP A 174 -14.51 -3.49 -3.65
C ASP A 174 -13.98 -3.53 -5.09
N ILE A 175 -12.88 -4.27 -5.28
CA ILE A 175 -12.41 -4.64 -6.61
C ILE A 175 -13.26 -5.82 -7.06
N LYS A 176 -13.75 -5.80 -8.30
CA LYS A 176 -14.47 -6.96 -8.86
C LYS A 176 -13.52 -8.16 -8.87
N VAL A 177 -13.93 -9.27 -8.26
CA VAL A 177 -13.08 -10.44 -7.98
C VAL A 177 -12.34 -10.94 -9.22
N ASP A 178 -13.03 -10.95 -10.36
CA ASP A 178 -12.50 -11.43 -11.65
C ASP A 178 -11.80 -10.35 -12.49
N SER A 179 -11.63 -9.13 -11.94
CA SER A 179 -10.97 -8.03 -12.65
C SER A 179 -9.50 -7.92 -12.31
N VAL A 180 -8.71 -7.49 -13.29
CA VAL A 180 -7.35 -6.99 -13.08
C VAL A 180 -7.45 -5.68 -12.27
N PRO A 181 -6.60 -5.45 -11.25
CA PRO A 181 -6.71 -4.24 -10.44
C PRO A 181 -6.11 -3.02 -11.16
N TYR A 182 -6.83 -2.50 -12.15
CA TYR A 182 -6.48 -1.32 -12.95
C TYR A 182 -6.31 -0.04 -12.10
N GLU A 183 -7.09 0.08 -11.01
CA GLU A 183 -7.18 1.26 -10.13
C GLU A 183 -6.79 0.92 -8.67
N GLY A 184 -6.01 -0.14 -8.47
CA GLY A 184 -5.54 -0.56 -7.15
C GLY A 184 -4.31 0.23 -6.69
N SER A 185 -4.11 0.34 -5.38
CA SER A 185 -2.86 0.86 -4.82
C SER A 185 -1.93 -0.29 -4.43
N ILE A 186 -0.62 -0.10 -4.57
CA ILE A 186 0.39 -1.01 -4.02
C ILE A 186 0.61 -0.81 -2.51
N ALA A 187 0.16 0.34 -1.98
CA ALA A 187 0.31 0.71 -0.59
C ALA A 187 -0.99 1.28 -0.01
N ALA A 188 -1.32 0.90 1.22
CA ALA A 188 -2.47 1.50 1.89
C ALA A 188 -2.25 3.00 2.12
N PRO A 189 -3.32 3.82 2.04
CA PRO A 189 -3.31 5.15 2.64
C PRO A 189 -3.12 5.01 4.15
N THR A 190 -1.89 5.14 4.63
CA THR A 190 -1.50 4.76 6.00
C THR A 190 -2.24 5.56 7.06
N ALA A 191 -2.46 6.86 6.84
CA ALA A 191 -3.29 7.69 7.73
C ALA A 191 -4.77 7.25 7.71
N GLY A 192 -5.25 6.77 6.56
CA GLY A 192 -6.60 6.24 6.39
C GLY A 192 -6.87 5.00 7.23
N LEU A 193 -5.82 4.26 7.62
CA LEU A 193 -5.92 3.05 8.43
C LEU A 193 -6.41 3.31 9.87
N HIS A 194 -6.45 4.56 10.32
CA HIS A 194 -6.95 4.92 11.65
C HIS A 194 -8.49 5.04 11.71
N PHE A 195 -9.15 5.21 10.56
CA PHE A 195 -10.61 5.29 10.52
C PHE A 195 -11.26 3.93 10.78
N THR A 196 -12.25 3.93 11.66
CA THR A 196 -13.18 2.82 11.89
C THR A 196 -14.53 3.16 11.26
N GLN A 197 -15.33 2.14 10.97
CA GLN A 197 -16.67 2.35 10.41
C GLN A 197 -17.53 3.21 11.36
N SER A 198 -17.47 2.94 12.66
CA SER A 198 -18.15 3.72 13.69
C SER A 198 -17.74 5.19 13.72
N LEU A 199 -16.45 5.49 13.51
CA LEU A 199 -15.97 6.87 13.45
C LEU A 199 -16.49 7.58 12.21
N LEU A 200 -16.43 6.94 11.04
CA LEU A 200 -16.97 7.53 9.81
C LEU A 200 -18.47 7.79 9.89
N ASP A 201 -19.22 6.87 10.50
CA ASP A 201 -20.66 7.03 10.71
C ASP A 201 -20.96 8.17 11.68
N SER A 202 -20.13 8.35 12.72
CA SER A 202 -20.21 9.50 13.63
C SER A 202 -19.94 10.83 12.90
N LEU A 203 -18.93 10.87 12.02
CA LEU A 203 -18.57 12.08 11.27
C LEU A 203 -19.67 12.46 10.25
N LYS A 204 -20.25 11.46 9.57
CA LYS A 204 -21.40 11.65 8.67
C LYS A 204 -22.60 12.29 9.38
N LYS A 205 -22.93 11.81 10.58
CA LYS A 205 -24.06 12.35 11.37
C LYS A 205 -23.90 13.81 11.78
N LYS A 206 -22.65 14.27 11.90
CA LYS A 206 -22.33 15.68 12.21
C LYS A 206 -22.27 16.56 10.95
N GLU A 207 -22.58 16.01 9.76
CA GLU A 207 -22.44 16.68 8.46
C GLU A 207 -21.01 17.16 8.12
N LEU A 208 -20.00 16.63 8.83
CA LEU A 208 -18.57 16.94 8.66
C LEU A 208 -17.93 16.12 7.51
N PHE A 209 -18.74 15.40 6.74
CA PHE A 209 -18.27 14.42 5.76
C PHE A 209 -19.27 14.24 4.62
N SER A 210 -18.83 14.52 3.39
CA SER A 210 -19.44 13.98 2.18
C SER A 210 -18.42 13.09 1.47
N HIS A 211 -18.84 11.89 1.06
CA HIS A 211 -17.95 10.96 0.37
C HIS A 211 -17.78 11.41 -1.09
N SER A 212 -16.66 12.06 -1.39
CA SER A 212 -16.18 12.20 -2.77
C SER A 212 -15.14 11.12 -3.04
N SER A 213 -15.44 10.21 -3.97
CA SER A 213 -14.42 9.37 -4.59
C SER A 213 -13.80 10.19 -5.72
N LEU A 214 -12.51 10.50 -5.63
CA LEU A 214 -11.70 10.80 -6.81
C LEU A 214 -11.42 9.51 -7.59
#